data_AF-A0A562BVC4-F1
#
_entry.id   AF-A0A562BVC4-F1
#
_cell.length_a   1.000
_cell.length_b   1.000
_cell.length_c   1.000
_cell.angle_alpha   90.00
_cell.angle_beta   90.00
_cell.angle_gamma   90.00
#
_symmetry.space_group_name_H-M   'P 1'
#
loop_
_entity.id
_entity.type
_entity.pdbx_description
1 polymer ?
#
loop_
_entity_poly.entity_id
_entity_poly.type
_entity_poly.pdbx_seq_one_letter_code
_entity_poly.pdbx_strand_id
1 'polypeptide(L)'
;MHKILCRVAAGALLAVALPALSADPATGRWKTIDDQTGQAKSIVEITQAADGTLTGRIVELLNPSRPNPTCDKCKDDRRNQPITGMEIIRGMKPEGGGEYAGGTILKPDEGKVYKSKMELIDGGSRLQVSGCVAFICKSQVWIRQ
;
A
#
# COMPACT_ATOMS: atom_id res chain seq x y z
N MET A 1 -58.18 34.08 -33.21
CA MET A 1 -56.74 34.35 -33.01
C MET A 1 -56.26 33.48 -31.85
N HIS A 2 -55.17 32.74 -32.08
CA HIS A 2 -54.82 31.50 -31.38
C HIS A 2 -54.30 31.70 -29.96
N LYS A 3 -54.76 30.84 -29.04
CA LYS A 3 -54.24 30.66 -27.67
C LYS A 3 -52.88 29.96 -27.75
N ILE A 4 -51.84 30.53 -27.15
CA ILE A 4 -50.54 29.86 -26.99
C ILE A 4 -50.41 29.49 -25.51
N LEU A 5 -50.68 28.22 -25.20
CA LEU A 5 -50.37 27.61 -23.90
C LEU A 5 -48.89 27.18 -23.95
N CYS A 6 -48.04 27.85 -23.16
CA CYS A 6 -46.65 27.45 -23.00
C CYS A 6 -46.58 26.25 -22.05
N ARG A 7 -46.40 25.05 -22.60
CA ARG A 7 -46.19 23.82 -21.81
C ARG A 7 -44.73 23.79 -21.36
N VAL A 8 -44.49 24.05 -20.07
CA VAL A 8 -43.20 23.81 -19.43
C VAL A 8 -43.02 22.29 -19.32
N ALA A 9 -42.15 21.71 -20.14
CA ALA A 9 -41.75 20.32 -20.02
C ALA A 9 -40.75 20.18 -18.87
N ALA A 10 -41.18 19.61 -17.74
CA ALA A 10 -40.30 19.24 -16.64
C ALA A 10 -39.47 18.00 -17.04
N GLY A 11 -38.23 18.22 -17.49
CA GLY A 11 -37.28 17.14 -17.75
C GLY A 11 -36.77 16.56 -16.43
N ALA A 12 -37.12 15.31 -16.13
CA ALA A 12 -36.59 14.57 -15.00
C ALA A 12 -35.11 14.25 -15.24
N LEU A 13 -34.20 14.92 -14.52
CA LEU A 13 -32.81 14.50 -14.44
C LEU A 13 -32.74 13.19 -13.65
N LEU A 14 -32.53 12.06 -14.34
CA LEU A 14 -32.09 10.83 -13.70
C LEU A 14 -30.62 11.01 -13.27
N ALA A 15 -30.40 11.23 -11.98
CA ALA A 15 -29.07 11.14 -11.37
C ALA A 15 -28.65 9.66 -11.35
N VAL A 16 -27.70 9.29 -12.21
CA VAL A 16 -27.08 7.96 -12.18
C VAL A 16 -26.12 7.93 -11.00
N ALA A 17 -26.49 7.23 -9.92
CA ALA A 17 -25.60 6.97 -8.80
C ALA A 17 -24.53 5.98 -9.23
N LEU A 18 -23.32 6.47 -9.48
CA LEU A 18 -22.15 5.61 -9.67
C LEU A 18 -21.80 4.95 -8.33
N PRO A 19 -21.55 3.64 -8.29
CA PRO A 19 -21.07 2.99 -7.08
C PRO A 19 -19.72 3.60 -6.70
N ALA A 20 -19.63 4.15 -5.49
CA ALA A 20 -18.36 4.55 -4.91
C ALA A 20 -17.55 3.29 -4.61
N LEU A 21 -16.50 3.03 -5.39
CA LEU A 21 -15.49 2.06 -4.99
C LEU A 21 -14.80 2.59 -3.74
N SER A 22 -15.08 1.98 -2.59
CA SER A 22 -14.31 2.24 -1.38
C SER A 22 -12.88 1.77 -1.61
N ALA A 23 -11.90 2.60 -1.26
CA ALA A 23 -10.51 2.19 -1.26
C ALA A 23 -10.31 0.99 -0.32
N ASP A 24 -9.37 0.11 -0.68
CA ASP A 24 -9.03 -1.03 0.16
C ASP A 24 -8.53 -0.56 1.54
N PRO A 25 -8.97 -1.17 2.66
CA PRO A 25 -8.63 -0.72 4.01
C PRO A 25 -7.13 -0.67 4.32
N ALA A 26 -6.28 -1.43 3.61
CA ALA A 26 -4.84 -1.38 3.79
C ALA A 26 -4.17 -0.21 3.07
N THR A 27 -4.87 0.48 2.16
CA THR A 27 -4.34 1.69 1.51
C THR A 27 -4.11 2.80 2.53
N GLY A 28 -3.10 3.63 2.26
CA GLY A 28 -2.68 4.73 3.13
C GLY A 28 -1.22 4.62 3.59
N ARG A 29 -0.86 5.43 4.58
CA ARG A 29 0.50 5.57 5.07
C ARG A 29 0.72 4.76 6.34
N TRP A 30 1.86 4.10 6.40
CA TRP A 30 2.24 3.17 7.45
C TRP A 30 3.66 3.46 7.92
N LYS A 31 3.81 3.68 9.22
CA LYS A 31 5.11 3.80 9.89
C LYS A 31 5.67 2.41 10.18
N THR A 32 6.85 2.13 9.64
CA THR A 32 7.56 0.87 9.86
C THR A 32 8.39 0.96 11.15
N ILE A 33 8.46 -0.16 11.87
CA ILE A 33 9.24 -0.30 13.09
C ILE A 33 10.32 -1.35 12.84
N ASP A 34 11.57 -0.99 13.09
CA ASP A 34 12.70 -1.91 13.00
C ASP A 34 12.63 -2.94 14.15
N ASP A 35 12.64 -4.21 13.81
CA ASP A 35 12.46 -5.33 14.76
C ASP A 35 13.66 -5.57 15.68
N GLN A 36 14.85 -5.09 15.29
CA GLN A 36 16.07 -5.24 16.08
C GLN A 36 16.22 -4.10 17.09
N THR A 37 15.82 -2.89 16.71
CA THR A 37 16.05 -1.67 17.51
C THR A 37 14.79 -1.10 18.15
N GLY A 38 13.60 -1.48 17.67
CA GLY A 38 12.31 -0.92 18.09
C GLY A 38 12.05 0.50 17.59
N GLN A 39 12.93 1.06 16.76
CA GLN A 39 12.83 2.44 16.30
C GLN A 39 12.00 2.56 15.02
N ALA A 40 11.34 3.71 14.86
CA ALA A 40 10.66 4.05 13.62
C ALA A 40 11.67 4.27 12.49
N LYS A 41 11.46 3.61 11.36
CA LYS A 41 12.46 3.53 10.28
C LYS A 41 12.05 4.30 9.04
N SER A 42 10.84 4.08 8.56
CA SER A 42 10.33 4.71 7.34
C SER A 42 8.81 4.87 7.38
N ILE A 43 8.30 5.69 6.45
CA ILE A 43 6.90 5.70 6.08
C ILE A 43 6.75 5.00 4.73
N VAL A 44 5.83 4.03 4.67
CA VAL A 44 5.44 3.32 3.46
C VAL A 44 4.02 3.73 3.09
N GLU A 45 3.82 4.16 1.86
CA GLU A 45 2.50 4.39 1.30
C GLU A 45 2.06 3.17 0.51
N ILE A 46 0.92 2.61 0.89
CA ILE A 46 0.28 1.49 0.20
C ILE A 46 -0.85 2.03 -0.69
N THR A 47 -0.84 1.63 -1.96
CA THR A 47 -1.85 2.00 -2.96
C THR A 47 -2.34 0.78 -3.71
N GLN A 48 -3.54 0.88 -4.27
CA GLN A 48 -4.12 -0.15 -5.13
C GLN A 48 -3.79 0.14 -6.60
N ALA A 49 -3.23 -0.85 -7.28
CA ALA A 49 -2.97 -0.83 -8.71
C ALA A 49 -4.25 -1.12 -9.51
N ALA A 50 -4.21 -0.83 -10.82
CA ALA A 50 -5.35 -1.01 -11.72
C ALA A 50 -5.82 -2.48 -11.83
N ASP A 51 -4.93 -3.44 -11.57
CA ASP A 51 -5.25 -4.88 -11.54
C ASP A 51 -5.83 -5.36 -10.20
N GLY A 52 -6.08 -4.42 -9.27
CA GLY A 52 -6.63 -4.68 -7.94
C GLY A 52 -5.60 -5.10 -6.90
N THR A 53 -4.34 -5.36 -7.29
CA THR A 53 -3.27 -5.68 -6.34
C THR A 53 -2.81 -4.44 -5.56
N LEU A 54 -2.30 -4.65 -4.35
CA LEU A 54 -1.67 -3.59 -3.56
C LEU A 54 -0.17 -3.53 -3.84
N THR A 55 0.32 -2.29 -3.95
CA THR A 55 1.73 -1.93 -4.05
C THR A 55 2.09 -1.03 -2.88
N GLY A 56 3.37 -0.99 -2.51
CA GLY A 56 3.83 -0.16 -1.39
C GLY A 56 5.18 0.49 -1.67
N ARG A 57 5.27 1.80 -1.51
CA ARG A 57 6.49 2.59 -1.73
C ARG A 57 6.96 3.26 -0.45
N ILE A 58 8.27 3.28 -0.24
CA ILE A 58 8.86 4.08 0.84
C ILE A 58 8.76 5.55 0.43
N VAL A 59 7.94 6.35 1.12
CA VAL A 59 7.77 7.77 0.82
C VAL A 59 8.66 8.66 1.70
N GLU A 60 9.13 8.15 2.83
CA GLU A 60 9.94 8.90 3.78
C GLU A 60 10.87 7.95 4.57
N LEU A 61 12.11 8.39 4.81
CA LEU A 61 13.05 7.74 5.73
C LEU A 61 13.19 8.61 6.97
N LEU A 62 12.95 8.05 8.14
CA LEU A 62 12.86 8.84 9.38
C LEU A 62 14.24 9.13 10.00
N ASN A 63 15.17 8.17 9.91
CA ASN A 63 16.53 8.29 10.45
C ASN A 63 17.56 7.65 9.50
N PRO A 64 17.73 8.15 8.26
CA PRO A 64 18.67 7.55 7.32
C PRO A 64 20.12 7.85 7.73
N SER A 65 21.02 6.88 7.49
CA SER A 65 22.46 7.05 7.79
C SER A 65 23.16 8.09 6.90
N ARG A 66 22.57 8.42 5.76
CA ARG A 66 23.02 9.43 4.80
C ARG A 66 21.83 9.94 3.99
N PRO A 67 21.88 11.14 3.39
CA PRO A 67 20.81 11.62 2.51
C PRO A 67 20.60 10.67 1.33
N ASN A 68 19.34 10.33 1.05
CA ASN A 68 18.90 9.51 -0.10
C ASN A 68 19.78 8.28 -0.39
N PRO A 69 19.86 7.32 0.56
CA PRO A 69 20.61 6.10 0.34
C PRO A 69 20.02 5.32 -0.84
N THR A 70 20.86 4.55 -1.54
CA THR A 70 20.45 3.66 -2.62
C THR A 70 20.50 2.21 -2.17
N CYS A 71 19.74 1.31 -2.82
CA CYS A 71 19.82 -0.12 -2.54
C CYS A 71 20.95 -0.77 -3.35
N ASP A 72 22.17 -0.73 -2.83
CA ASP A 72 23.37 -1.33 -3.43
C ASP A 72 23.34 -2.87 -3.41
N LYS A 73 22.71 -3.46 -2.39
CA LYS A 73 22.57 -4.92 -2.22
C LYS A 73 21.45 -5.56 -3.03
N CYS A 74 20.49 -4.76 -3.53
CA CYS A 74 19.38 -5.25 -4.34
C CYS A 74 19.91 -5.94 -5.61
N LYS A 75 19.16 -6.93 -6.11
CA LYS A 75 19.56 -7.76 -7.27
C LYS A 75 18.64 -7.63 -8.48
N ASP A 76 17.58 -6.84 -8.36
CA ASP A 76 16.58 -6.62 -9.41
C ASP A 76 16.63 -5.17 -9.93
N ASP A 77 15.53 -4.73 -10.54
CA ASP A 77 15.33 -3.38 -11.09
C ASP A 77 15.53 -2.26 -10.06
N ARG A 78 15.55 -2.58 -8.76
CA ARG A 78 15.75 -1.62 -7.67
C ARG A 78 17.23 -1.47 -7.27
N ARG A 79 18.15 -2.23 -7.89
CA ARG A 79 19.58 -2.10 -7.63
C ARG A 79 20.09 -0.70 -7.99
N ASN A 80 20.85 -0.12 -7.07
CA ASN A 80 21.40 1.24 -7.15
C ASN A 80 20.35 2.36 -7.30
N GLN A 81 19.07 2.06 -7.09
CA GLN A 81 18.00 3.06 -7.07
C GLN A 81 17.87 3.68 -5.69
N PRO A 82 17.43 4.96 -5.58
CA PRO A 82 17.11 5.59 -4.30
C PRO A 82 16.10 4.77 -3.50
N ILE A 83 16.31 4.67 -2.18
CA ILE A 83 15.37 3.98 -1.28
C ILE A 83 14.09 4.80 -1.12
N THR A 84 14.19 6.13 -1.04
CA THR A 84 13.00 7.00 -1.11
C THR A 84 12.38 6.90 -2.51
N GLY A 85 11.09 6.62 -2.57
CA GLY A 85 10.34 6.31 -3.79
C GLY A 85 10.38 4.83 -4.20
N MET A 86 11.21 4.00 -3.54
CA MET A 86 11.35 2.60 -3.88
C MET A 86 10.09 1.82 -3.56
N GLU A 87 9.58 1.11 -4.56
CA GLU A 87 8.51 0.13 -4.38
C GLU A 87 9.06 -1.11 -3.70
N ILE A 88 8.60 -1.37 -2.48
CA ILE A 88 9.03 -2.52 -1.68
C ILE A 88 7.96 -3.61 -1.63
N ILE A 89 6.67 -3.28 -1.68
CA ILE A 89 5.57 -4.26 -1.73
C ILE A 89 5.08 -4.36 -3.18
N ARG A 90 5.00 -5.58 -3.71
CA ARG A 90 4.57 -5.87 -5.09
C ARG A 90 3.55 -7.01 -5.15
N GLY A 91 2.49 -6.80 -5.92
CA GLY A 91 1.53 -7.83 -6.30
C GLY A 91 0.76 -8.44 -5.13
N MET A 92 0.57 -7.70 -4.05
CA MET A 92 -0.15 -8.21 -2.89
C MET A 92 -1.64 -8.26 -3.17
N LYS A 93 -2.30 -9.39 -2.91
CA LYS A 93 -3.72 -9.60 -3.21
C LYS A 93 -4.54 -9.62 -1.93
N PRO A 94 -5.73 -9.00 -1.91
CA PRO A 94 -6.67 -9.17 -0.81
C PRO A 94 -7.24 -10.60 -0.82
N GLU A 95 -7.25 -11.24 0.34
CA GLU A 95 -7.87 -12.56 0.56
C GLU A 95 -9.23 -12.43 1.31
N GLY A 96 -9.60 -11.20 1.70
CA GLY A 96 -10.78 -10.92 2.52
C GLY A 96 -10.44 -10.85 4.00
N GLY A 97 -11.36 -10.33 4.82
CA GLY A 97 -11.17 -10.26 6.28
C GLY A 97 -10.03 -9.36 6.78
N GLY A 98 -9.44 -8.54 5.91
CA GLY A 98 -8.24 -7.76 6.24
C GLY A 98 -6.93 -8.53 6.06
N GLU A 99 -6.96 -9.70 5.43
CA GLU A 99 -5.79 -10.50 5.09
C GLU A 99 -5.37 -10.30 3.63
N TYR A 100 -4.06 -10.39 3.40
CA TYR A 100 -3.44 -10.19 2.10
C TYR A 100 -2.30 -11.19 1.87
N ALA A 101 -2.20 -11.73 0.66
CA ALA A 101 -1.20 -12.73 0.31
C ALA A 101 -0.78 -12.68 -1.16
N GLY A 102 0.07 -13.63 -1.57
CA GLY A 102 0.52 -13.81 -2.97
C GLY A 102 1.56 -12.79 -3.45
N GLY A 103 1.79 -11.72 -2.69
CA GLY A 103 2.76 -10.68 -3.01
C GLY A 103 4.16 -10.94 -2.50
N THR A 104 5.02 -9.95 -2.70
CA THR A 104 6.40 -9.94 -2.20
C THR A 104 6.72 -8.64 -1.50
N ILE A 105 7.70 -8.70 -0.58
CA ILE A 105 8.29 -7.52 0.05
C ILE A 105 9.81 -7.53 -0.10
N LEU A 106 10.40 -6.41 -0.52
CA LEU A 106 11.83 -6.17 -0.50
C LEU A 106 12.24 -5.58 0.85
N LYS A 107 13.31 -6.11 1.45
CA LYS A 107 14.05 -5.46 2.54
C LYS A 107 15.34 -4.83 1.97
N PRO A 108 15.38 -3.51 1.74
CA PRO A 108 16.51 -2.86 1.06
C PRO A 108 17.86 -3.07 1.75
N ASP A 109 17.88 -3.03 3.08
CA ASP A 109 19.13 -3.20 3.87
C ASP A 109 19.81 -4.56 3.69
N GLU A 110 19.05 -5.56 3.25
CA GLU A 110 19.52 -6.91 2.95
C GLU A 110 19.59 -7.20 1.45
N GLY A 111 18.96 -6.35 0.62
CA GLY A 111 18.82 -6.58 -0.82
C GLY A 111 18.00 -7.82 -1.18
N LYS A 112 17.14 -8.29 -0.25
CA LYS A 112 16.41 -9.56 -0.37
C LYS A 112 14.91 -9.33 -0.53
N VAL A 113 14.32 -10.10 -1.45
CA VAL A 113 12.89 -10.15 -1.70
C VAL A 113 12.32 -11.40 -1.03
N TYR A 114 11.23 -11.23 -0.30
CA TYR A 114 10.55 -12.26 0.46
C TYR A 114 9.14 -12.47 -0.08
N LYS A 115 8.66 -13.72 -0.06
CA LYS A 115 7.21 -13.96 -0.15
C LYS A 115 6.56 -13.30 1.06
N SER A 116 5.47 -12.58 0.83
CA SER A 116 4.90 -11.74 1.87
C SER A 116 3.41 -11.99 2.07
N LYS A 117 2.98 -11.76 3.31
CA LYS A 117 1.59 -11.68 3.72
C LYS A 117 1.41 -10.42 4.56
N MET A 118 0.21 -9.85 4.55
CA MET A 118 -0.15 -8.76 5.44
C MET A 118 -1.50 -9.03 6.10
N GLU A 119 -1.70 -8.49 7.30
CA GLU A 119 -2.93 -8.62 8.05
C GLU A 119 -3.22 -7.32 8.78
N LEU A 120 -4.42 -6.77 8.58
CA LEU A 120 -4.93 -5.66 9.35
C LEU A 120 -5.37 -6.19 10.72
N ILE A 121 -4.73 -5.65 11.77
CA ILE A 121 -5.03 -6.00 13.15
C ILE A 121 -5.49 -4.76 13.91
N ASP A 122 -5.94 -4.93 15.15
CA ASP A 122 -6.35 -3.84 16.04
C ASP A 122 -7.35 -2.88 15.37
N GLY A 123 -8.37 -3.44 14.71
CA GLY A 123 -9.40 -2.69 13.98
C GLY A 123 -8.88 -1.92 12.76
N GLY A 124 -7.73 -2.33 12.20
CA GLY A 124 -7.11 -1.69 11.04
C GLY A 124 -6.18 -0.53 11.39
N SER A 125 -5.94 -0.26 12.68
CA SER A 125 -4.97 0.75 13.14
C SER A 125 -3.52 0.29 13.00
N ARG A 126 -3.30 -1.02 12.82
CA ARG A 126 -1.99 -1.64 12.67
C ARG A 126 -2.00 -2.65 11.55
N LEU A 127 -0.85 -2.84 10.94
CA LEU A 127 -0.64 -3.79 9.85
C LEU A 127 0.50 -4.73 10.24
N GLN A 128 0.20 -6.01 10.44
CA GLN A 128 1.22 -7.02 10.57
C GLN A 128 1.71 -7.40 9.17
N VAL A 129 3.01 -7.28 8.91
CA VAL A 129 3.65 -7.58 7.63
C VAL A 129 4.68 -8.68 7.83
N SER A 130 4.52 -9.77 7.09
CA SER A 130 5.36 -10.97 7.19
C SER A 130 6.21 -11.14 5.94
N GLY A 131 7.46 -11.56 6.12
CA GLY A 131 8.37 -12.00 5.06
C GLY A 131 8.86 -13.41 5.32
N CYS A 132 8.75 -14.30 4.34
CA CYS A 132 9.08 -15.71 4.48
C CYS A 132 10.15 -16.18 3.46
N VAL A 133 11.04 -17.06 3.93
CA VAL A 133 11.92 -17.89 3.08
C VAL A 133 11.63 -19.35 3.40
N ALA A 134 11.16 -20.10 2.40
CA ALA A 134 10.68 -21.47 2.58
C ALA A 134 9.65 -21.54 3.73
N PHE A 135 9.98 -22.21 4.83
CA PHE A 135 9.13 -22.41 6.01
C PHE A 135 9.42 -21.45 7.17
N ILE A 136 10.41 -20.55 7.04
CA ILE A 136 10.78 -19.60 8.09
C ILE A 136 10.19 -18.23 7.73
N CYS A 137 9.33 -17.71 8.59
CA CYS A 137 8.73 -16.39 8.46
C CYS A 137 9.14 -15.48 9.62
N LYS A 138 9.29 -14.19 9.33
CA LYS A 138 9.39 -13.14 10.34
C LYS A 138 8.33 -12.08 10.06
N SER A 139 7.80 -11.49 11.13
CA SER A 139 6.75 -10.50 11.06
C SER A 139 7.17 -9.22 11.75
N GLN A 140 6.68 -8.10 11.24
CA GLN A 140 6.81 -6.77 11.84
C GLN A 140 5.44 -6.12 11.90
N VAL A 141 5.20 -5.30 12.91
CA VAL A 141 3.96 -4.54 13.01
C VAL A 141 4.21 -3.09 12.63
N TRP A 142 3.47 -2.62 11.64
CA TRP A 142 3.48 -1.24 11.20
C TRP A 142 2.29 -0.49 11.80
N ILE A 143 2.48 0.80 12.03
CA ILE A 143 1.51 1.66 12.70
C ILE A 143 0.91 2.59 11.66
N ARG A 144 -0.42 2.72 11.60
CA ARG A 144 -1.07 3.65 10.69
C ARG A 144 -0.65 5.09 11.01
N GLN A 145 -0.39 5.88 9.98
CA GLN A 145 -0.11 7.30 10.08
C GLN A 145 -1.34 8.14 9.76
#